data_AF-A0AAT9HJD4-F1
#
_entry.id   AF-A0AAT9HJD4-F1
#
_cell.length_a   1.000
_cell.length_b   1.000
_cell.length_c   1.000
_cell.angle_alpha   90.00
_cell.angle_beta   90.00
_cell.angle_gamma   90.00
#
_symmetry.space_group_name_H-M   'P 1'
#
loop_
_entity.id
_entity.type
_entity.pdbx_description
1 polymer ?
#
loop_
_entity_poly.entity_id
_entity_poly.type
_entity_poly.pdbx_seq_one_letter_code
_entity_poly.pdbx_strand_id
1 'polypeptide(L)'
;MIRTVESQPPMSAPVLAAYSYCETVTGQQARNFAYGIRLLPTPKRRAMSALYAFSRRVDDIGDGPLANDVKVTRLEDTRALLTRIRDGAVDEDDTDPVAVALAHAAEHFPIPLGGLDELIDGVQMDVRGETYETWDDLKVYCRCVAGAIGRLSLGVFGAEPGPRGERASEYADTLGLALQLTNILRDVREDAEGGRTYLPADDLAKFGCSAGFAGPTPPQGPTSRAWCTSRYAGPAPSSPRATGCSRCSTGAAAPVSPPWPASTAASWTGSSATPRRCCAAGSPCPAARRPMSRCAACPAWTPGM
;
A
#
# COMPACT_ATOMS: atom_id res chain seq x y z
N MET A 1 24.86 -30.00 -2.72
CA MET A 1 25.26 -29.37 -4.00
C MET A 1 25.01 -27.88 -3.88
N ILE A 2 26.08 -27.10 -3.73
CA ILE A 2 26.00 -25.64 -3.72
C ILE A 2 25.66 -25.22 -5.15
N ARG A 3 24.43 -24.74 -5.40
CA ARG A 3 24.12 -24.07 -6.66
C ARG A 3 25.05 -22.88 -6.75
N THR A 4 26.00 -22.95 -7.67
CA THR A 4 26.82 -21.85 -8.14
C THR A 4 25.92 -20.64 -8.34
N VAL A 5 26.27 -19.49 -7.75
CA VAL A 5 25.67 -18.21 -8.13
C VAL A 5 25.99 -18.05 -9.60
N GLU A 6 25.02 -18.36 -10.44
CA GLU A 6 25.08 -18.18 -11.89
C GLU A 6 25.43 -16.70 -12.10
N SER A 7 26.65 -16.45 -12.58
CA SER A 7 27.14 -15.10 -12.80
C SER A 7 26.27 -14.48 -13.89
N GLN A 8 25.28 -13.70 -13.46
CA GLN A 8 24.47 -12.91 -14.37
C GLN A 8 25.41 -12.05 -15.23
N PRO A 9 25.16 -11.94 -16.54
CA PRO A 9 25.95 -11.09 -17.40
C PRO A 9 26.00 -9.67 -16.82
N PRO A 10 27.12 -8.94 -17.01
CA PRO A 10 27.23 -7.58 -16.50
C PRO A 10 26.14 -6.72 -17.15
N MET A 11 25.23 -6.18 -16.32
CA MET A 11 24.17 -5.28 -16.76
C MET A 11 24.78 -3.97 -17.26
N SER A 12 24.16 -3.36 -18.27
CA SER A 12 24.60 -2.07 -18.80
C SER A 12 24.42 -0.93 -17.79
N ALA A 13 25.17 0.16 -17.98
CA ALA A 13 25.08 1.32 -17.10
C ALA A 13 23.69 1.98 -17.07
N PRO A 14 22.96 2.11 -18.21
CA PRO A 14 21.58 2.58 -18.21
C PRO A 14 20.64 1.70 -17.37
N VAL A 15 20.69 0.38 -17.51
CA VAL A 15 19.87 -0.57 -16.73
C VAL A 15 20.17 -0.47 -15.23
N LEU A 16 21.45 -0.32 -14.86
CA LEU A 16 21.84 -0.09 -13.47
C LEU A 16 21.26 1.22 -12.90
N ALA A 17 21.30 2.30 -13.68
CA ALA A 17 20.73 3.58 -13.30
C ALA A 17 19.20 3.50 -13.14
N ALA A 18 18.53 2.81 -14.06
CA ALA A 18 17.10 2.53 -14.03
C ALA A 18 16.70 1.80 -12.73
N TYR A 19 17.40 0.72 -12.37
CA TYR A 19 17.16 0.05 -11.09
C TYR A 19 17.45 0.93 -9.88
N SER A 20 18.50 1.75 -9.92
CA SER A 20 18.82 2.68 -8.83
C SER A 20 17.70 3.71 -8.61
N TYR A 21 17.08 4.17 -9.69
CA TYR A 21 15.89 5.03 -9.61
C TYR A 21 14.73 4.29 -8.93
N CYS A 22 14.41 3.08 -9.39
CA CYS A 22 13.33 2.27 -8.81
C CYS A 22 13.56 1.93 -7.32
N GLU A 23 14.79 1.59 -6.92
CA GLU A 23 15.15 1.36 -5.52
C GLU A 23 15.01 2.63 -4.68
N THR A 24 15.31 3.81 -5.24
CA THR A 24 15.12 5.10 -4.56
C THR A 24 13.64 5.40 -4.34
N VAL A 25 12.81 5.25 -5.38
CA VAL A 25 11.34 5.38 -5.27
C VAL A 25 10.79 4.44 -4.20
N THR A 26 11.22 3.17 -4.25
CA THR A 26 10.82 2.15 -3.26
C THR A 26 11.24 2.56 -1.84
N GLY A 27 12.47 2.99 -1.64
CA GLY A 27 12.98 3.36 -0.32
C GLY A 27 12.30 4.60 0.28
N GLN A 28 11.86 5.54 -0.56
CA GLN A 28 11.20 6.77 -0.10
C GLN A 28 9.72 6.57 0.19
N GLN A 29 9.02 5.79 -0.64
CA GLN A 29 7.56 5.67 -0.61
C GLN A 29 7.07 4.40 0.09
N ALA A 30 7.83 3.31 0.06
CA ALA A 30 7.40 2.02 0.60
C ALA A 30 7.79 1.83 2.07
N ARG A 31 7.51 2.76 2.98
CA ARG A 31 8.08 2.76 4.36
C ARG A 31 8.00 1.40 5.10
N ASN A 32 6.90 0.66 4.96
CA ASN A 32 6.75 -0.67 5.58
C ASN A 32 7.28 -1.81 4.69
N PHE A 33 7.06 -1.75 3.36
CA PHE A 33 7.43 -2.81 2.41
C PHE A 33 8.91 -2.78 2.00
N ALA A 34 9.55 -1.60 2.03
CA ALA A 34 10.95 -1.41 1.70
C ALA A 34 11.86 -2.27 2.57
N TYR A 35 11.50 -2.51 3.84
CA TYR A 35 12.27 -3.40 4.71
C TYR A 35 12.24 -4.85 4.21
N GLY A 36 11.07 -5.36 3.81
CA GLY A 36 10.94 -6.70 3.24
C GLY A 36 11.70 -6.84 1.93
N ILE A 37 11.54 -5.88 1.02
CA ILE A 37 12.25 -5.85 -0.27
C ILE A 37 13.77 -5.78 -0.07
N ARG A 38 14.26 -5.04 0.93
CA ARG A 38 15.70 -4.89 1.23
C ARG A 38 16.37 -6.19 1.64
N LEU A 39 15.62 -7.14 2.24
CA LEU A 39 16.13 -8.45 2.65
C LEU A 39 16.26 -9.45 1.50
N LEU A 40 15.74 -9.14 0.31
CA LEU A 40 15.85 -10.02 -0.85
C LEU A 40 17.27 -10.03 -1.43
N PRO A 41 17.69 -11.15 -2.06
CA PRO A 41 18.88 -11.19 -2.90
C PRO A 41 18.82 -10.08 -3.97
N THR A 42 19.97 -9.48 -4.28
CA THR A 42 20.06 -8.30 -5.17
C THR A 42 19.23 -8.40 -6.46
N PRO A 43 19.24 -9.51 -7.23
CA PRO A 43 18.43 -9.60 -8.45
C PRO A 43 16.92 -9.50 -8.18
N LYS A 44 16.43 -10.21 -7.15
CA LYS A 44 15.02 -10.19 -6.76
C LYS A 44 14.62 -8.84 -6.17
N ARG A 45 15.50 -8.21 -5.38
CA ARG A 45 15.27 -6.87 -4.84
C ARG A 45 15.04 -5.86 -5.96
N ARG A 46 15.92 -5.87 -6.98
CA ARG A 46 15.81 -4.99 -8.15
C ARG A 46 14.52 -5.19 -8.92
N ALA A 47 14.16 -6.44 -9.22
CA ALA A 47 12.90 -6.77 -9.89
C ALA A 47 11.68 -6.32 -9.07
N MET A 48 11.67 -6.56 -7.75
CA MET A 48 10.60 -6.08 -6.88
C MET A 48 10.53 -4.56 -6.80
N SER A 49 11.67 -3.86 -6.80
CA SER A 49 11.70 -2.40 -6.84
C SER A 49 11.17 -1.83 -8.16
N ALA A 50 11.44 -2.47 -9.29
CA ALA A 50 10.87 -2.08 -10.58
C ALA A 50 9.33 -2.26 -10.59
N LEU A 51 8.85 -3.41 -10.12
CA LEU A 51 7.41 -3.67 -9.95
C LEU A 51 6.76 -2.65 -9.01
N TYR A 52 7.39 -2.35 -7.88
CA TYR A 52 6.89 -1.35 -6.94
C TYR A 52 6.86 0.05 -7.56
N ALA A 53 7.92 0.47 -8.25
CA ALA A 53 7.98 1.79 -8.87
C ALA A 53 6.90 1.97 -9.96
N PHE A 54 6.64 0.93 -10.76
CA PHE A 54 5.54 0.94 -11.72
C PHE A 54 4.18 1.01 -11.02
N SER A 55 3.96 0.16 -10.01
CA SER A 55 2.70 0.14 -9.26
C SER A 55 2.43 1.49 -8.61
N ARG A 56 3.46 2.09 -8.00
CA ARG A 56 3.38 3.41 -7.39
C ARG A 56 3.04 4.51 -8.39
N ARG A 57 3.58 4.44 -9.61
CA ARG A 57 3.22 5.37 -10.69
C ARG A 57 1.72 5.28 -11.02
N VAL A 58 1.16 4.07 -11.08
CA VAL A 58 -0.28 3.87 -11.33
C VAL A 58 -1.11 4.47 -10.19
N ASP A 59 -0.74 4.19 -8.93
CA ASP A 59 -1.43 4.76 -7.75
C ASP A 59 -1.33 6.30 -7.72
N ASP A 60 -0.16 6.87 -7.99
CA ASP A 60 0.06 8.33 -8.03
C ASP A 60 -0.84 9.02 -9.06
N ILE A 61 -1.15 8.35 -10.18
CA ILE A 61 -2.10 8.86 -11.18
C ILE A 61 -3.52 8.85 -10.60
N GLY A 62 -3.94 7.74 -9.97
CA GLY A 62 -5.28 7.58 -9.40
C GLY A 62 -5.57 8.54 -8.24
N ASP A 63 -4.62 8.67 -7.32
CA ASP A 63 -4.71 9.49 -6.11
C ASP A 63 -4.34 10.97 -6.36
N GLY A 64 -3.70 11.26 -7.49
CA GLY A 64 -3.25 12.61 -7.82
C GLY A 64 -4.39 13.64 -7.92
N PRO A 65 -4.08 14.94 -7.89
CA PRO A 65 -5.08 16.02 -7.93
C PRO A 65 -5.64 16.32 -9.33
N LEU A 66 -5.26 15.53 -10.34
CA LEU A 66 -5.67 15.73 -11.73
C LEU A 66 -7.17 15.48 -11.91
N ALA A 67 -7.74 16.05 -12.97
CA ALA A 67 -9.12 15.74 -13.38
C ALA A 67 -9.24 14.28 -13.86
N ASN A 68 -10.42 13.68 -13.68
CA ASN A 68 -10.63 12.25 -13.92
C ASN A 68 -10.37 11.83 -15.38
N ASP A 69 -10.72 12.66 -16.36
CA ASP A 69 -10.44 12.45 -17.78
C ASP A 69 -8.93 12.41 -18.08
N VAL A 70 -8.16 13.30 -17.44
CA VAL A 70 -6.70 13.31 -17.52
C VAL A 70 -6.11 12.07 -16.86
N LYS A 71 -6.64 11.65 -15.70
CA LYS A 71 -6.19 10.41 -15.02
C LYS A 71 -6.41 9.18 -15.90
N VAL A 72 -7.60 9.04 -16.49
CA VAL A 72 -7.90 7.95 -17.42
C VAL A 72 -6.92 7.93 -18.58
N THR A 73 -6.66 9.08 -19.20
CA THR A 73 -5.68 9.19 -20.30
C THR A 73 -4.29 8.72 -19.87
N ARG A 74 -3.81 9.17 -18.69
CA ARG A 74 -2.50 8.77 -18.15
C ARG A 74 -2.41 7.28 -17.81
N LEU A 75 -3.51 6.68 -17.35
CA LEU A 75 -3.58 5.24 -17.10
C LEU A 75 -3.53 4.45 -18.41
N GLU A 76 -4.19 4.91 -19.47
CA GLU A 76 -4.09 4.31 -20.80
C GLU A 76 -2.68 4.48 -21.41
N ASP A 77 -2.03 5.63 -21.24
CA ASP A 77 -0.62 5.82 -21.63
C ASP A 77 0.29 4.81 -20.89
N THR A 78 0.01 4.54 -19.62
CA THR A 78 0.74 3.57 -18.80
C THR A 78 0.49 2.13 -19.29
N ARG A 79 -0.72 1.81 -19.74
CA ARG A 79 -1.06 0.53 -20.39
C ARG A 79 -0.37 0.37 -21.75
N ALA A 80 -0.26 1.44 -22.53
CA ALA A 80 0.49 1.44 -23.78
C ALA A 80 2.00 1.19 -23.53
N LEU A 81 2.56 1.80 -22.48
CA LEU A 81 3.94 1.51 -22.05
C LEU A 81 4.12 0.04 -21.67
N LEU A 82 3.18 -0.54 -20.93
CA LEU A 82 3.22 -1.96 -20.57
C LEU A 82 3.15 -2.88 -21.80
N THR A 83 2.42 -2.47 -22.84
CA THR A 83 2.39 -3.17 -24.13
C THR A 83 3.76 -3.14 -24.79
N ARG A 84 4.42 -1.96 -24.85
CA ARG A 84 5.80 -1.86 -25.36
C ARG A 84 6.78 -2.77 -24.61
N ILE A 85 6.63 -2.91 -23.29
CA ILE A 85 7.46 -3.81 -22.49
C ILE A 85 7.26 -5.28 -22.92
N ARG A 86 6.00 -5.70 -23.12
CA ARG A 86 5.68 -7.08 -23.57
C ARG A 86 6.23 -7.37 -24.96
N ASP A 87 6.20 -6.38 -25.84
CA ASP A 87 6.65 -6.49 -27.22
C ASP A 87 8.18 -6.37 -27.37
N GLY A 88 8.92 -6.14 -26.27
CA GLY A 88 10.37 -5.91 -26.31
C GLY A 88 10.77 -4.61 -27.00
N ALA A 89 9.86 -3.62 -27.01
CA ALA A 89 10.04 -2.31 -27.67
C ALA A 89 10.46 -1.20 -26.68
N VAL A 90 11.25 -1.58 -25.68
CA VAL A 90 11.87 -0.68 -24.71
C VAL A 90 13.37 -0.93 -24.75
N ASP A 91 14.11 0.01 -25.34
CA ASP A 91 15.56 -0.06 -25.40
C ASP A 91 16.18 0.21 -24.01
N GLU A 92 17.39 -0.29 -23.77
CA GLU A 92 18.08 -0.09 -22.49
C GLU A 92 18.37 1.39 -22.17
N ASP A 93 18.45 2.25 -23.19
CA ASP A 93 18.69 3.68 -23.08
C ASP A 93 17.41 4.54 -23.20
N ASP A 94 16.22 3.92 -23.08
CA ASP A 94 14.96 4.65 -23.00
C ASP A 94 14.97 5.66 -21.84
N THR A 95 14.34 6.81 -22.10
CA THR A 95 14.22 7.92 -21.15
C THR A 95 13.42 7.58 -19.88
N ASP A 96 12.58 6.54 -19.91
CA ASP A 96 11.79 6.12 -18.76
C ASP A 96 12.51 5.02 -17.95
N PRO A 97 13.10 5.36 -16.78
CA PRO A 97 13.84 4.39 -15.97
C PRO A 97 12.95 3.26 -15.41
N VAL A 98 11.65 3.50 -15.20
CA VAL A 98 10.76 2.44 -14.71
C VAL A 98 10.47 1.44 -15.82
N ALA A 99 10.32 1.92 -17.06
CA ALA A 99 10.12 1.06 -18.22
C ALA A 99 11.34 0.16 -18.44
N VAL A 100 12.54 0.74 -18.47
CA VAL A 100 13.81 0.01 -18.65
C VAL A 100 14.00 -1.05 -17.56
N ALA A 101 13.82 -0.68 -16.29
CA ALA A 101 14.01 -1.60 -15.18
C ALA A 101 12.98 -2.75 -15.18
N LEU A 102 11.73 -2.46 -15.54
CA LEU A 102 10.66 -3.45 -15.60
C LEU A 102 10.80 -4.38 -16.81
N ALA A 103 11.19 -3.86 -17.98
CA ALA A 103 11.48 -4.66 -19.17
C ALA A 103 12.62 -5.65 -18.89
N HIS A 104 13.75 -5.15 -18.37
CA HIS A 104 14.85 -6.02 -17.96
C HIS A 104 14.42 -7.05 -16.89
N ALA A 105 13.57 -6.67 -15.92
CA ALA A 105 13.07 -7.63 -14.93
C ALA A 105 12.19 -8.72 -15.55
N ALA A 106 11.33 -8.37 -16.52
CA ALA A 106 10.44 -9.31 -17.19
C ALA A 106 11.18 -10.30 -18.11
N GLU A 107 12.35 -9.92 -18.62
CA GLU A 107 13.23 -10.84 -19.37
C GLU A 107 13.90 -11.89 -18.46
N HIS A 108 14.19 -11.53 -17.20
CA HIS A 108 14.97 -12.36 -16.28
C HIS A 108 14.11 -13.15 -15.28
N PHE A 109 12.85 -12.77 -15.10
CA PHE A 109 11.90 -13.42 -14.20
C PHE A 109 10.59 -13.69 -14.93
N PRO A 110 9.91 -14.82 -14.69
CA PRO A 110 8.61 -15.14 -15.29
C PRO A 110 7.48 -14.32 -14.64
N ILE A 111 7.56 -13.00 -14.76
CA ILE A 111 6.59 -12.05 -14.19
C ILE A 111 5.32 -12.06 -15.04
N PRO A 112 4.15 -12.39 -14.48
CA PRO A 112 2.90 -12.36 -15.22
C PRO A 112 2.43 -10.91 -15.40
N LEU A 113 2.98 -10.19 -16.38
CA LEU A 113 2.72 -8.76 -16.62
C LEU A 113 1.24 -8.41 -16.77
N GLY A 114 0.35 -9.36 -17.07
CA GLY A 114 -1.10 -9.15 -17.05
C GLY A 114 -1.63 -8.66 -15.69
N GLY A 115 -0.96 -8.99 -14.58
CA GLY A 115 -1.32 -8.45 -13.27
C GLY A 115 -1.16 -6.93 -13.17
N LEU A 116 -0.30 -6.31 -13.99
CA LEU A 116 -0.20 -4.85 -14.04
C LEU A 116 -1.35 -4.21 -14.83
N ASP A 117 -1.98 -4.93 -15.77
CA ASP A 117 -3.24 -4.46 -16.38
C ASP A 117 -4.36 -4.47 -15.36
N GLU A 118 -4.47 -5.54 -14.56
CA GLU A 118 -5.47 -5.64 -13.50
C GLU A 118 -5.29 -4.53 -12.45
N LEU A 119 -4.05 -4.17 -12.11
CA LEU A 119 -3.79 -3.02 -11.25
C LEU A 119 -4.32 -1.72 -11.87
N ILE A 120 -4.05 -1.49 -13.16
CA ILE A 120 -4.56 -0.32 -13.89
C ILE A 120 -6.09 -0.32 -13.90
N ASP A 121 -6.73 -1.47 -14.13
CA ASP A 121 -8.19 -1.60 -14.06
C ASP A 121 -8.72 -1.23 -12.67
N GLY A 122 -8.09 -1.75 -11.61
CA GLY A 122 -8.45 -1.43 -10.22
C GLY A 122 -8.37 0.08 -9.92
N VAL A 123 -7.30 0.75 -10.37
CA VAL A 123 -7.18 2.20 -10.18
C VAL A 123 -8.16 2.97 -11.07
N GLN A 124 -8.54 2.45 -12.24
CA GLN A 124 -9.63 3.05 -13.04
C GLN A 124 -10.99 2.98 -12.33
N MET A 125 -11.27 1.89 -11.59
CA MET A 125 -12.49 1.79 -10.76
C MET A 125 -12.53 2.94 -9.74
N ASP A 126 -11.40 3.22 -9.09
CA ASP A 126 -11.26 4.32 -8.13
C ASP A 126 -11.41 5.70 -8.78
N VAL A 127 -10.92 5.90 -10.00
CA VAL A 127 -11.09 7.16 -10.74
C VAL A 127 -12.54 7.38 -11.16
N ARG A 128 -13.27 6.31 -11.49
CA ARG A 128 -14.70 6.36 -11.83
C ARG A 128 -15.59 6.55 -10.61
N GLY A 129 -15.07 6.32 -9.40
CA GLY A 129 -15.82 6.40 -8.15
C GLY A 129 -16.80 5.24 -8.00
N GLU A 130 -16.39 4.03 -8.39
CA GLU A 130 -17.23 2.84 -8.25
C GLU A 130 -17.61 2.58 -6.78
N THR A 131 -18.84 2.10 -6.59
CA THR A 131 -19.39 1.72 -5.29
C THR A 131 -19.71 0.23 -5.29
N TYR A 132 -19.54 -0.42 -4.15
CA TYR A 132 -19.69 -1.87 -4.02
C TYR A 132 -20.99 -2.18 -3.28
N GLU A 133 -21.89 -2.94 -3.91
CA GLU A 133 -23.14 -3.34 -3.26
C GLU A 133 -22.88 -4.51 -2.30
N THR A 134 -22.13 -5.50 -2.77
CA THR A 134 -21.89 -6.76 -2.09
C THR A 134 -20.41 -7.01 -1.79
N TRP A 135 -20.16 -8.00 -0.94
CA TRP A 135 -18.82 -8.54 -0.69
C TRP A 135 -18.14 -9.06 -1.97
N ASP A 136 -18.92 -9.63 -2.89
CA ASP A 136 -18.39 -10.17 -4.14
C ASP A 136 -17.86 -9.06 -5.05
N ASP A 137 -18.55 -7.90 -5.08
CA ASP A 137 -18.09 -6.73 -5.83
C ASP A 137 -16.78 -6.17 -5.24
N LEU A 138 -16.72 -6.01 -3.91
CA LEU A 138 -15.51 -5.53 -3.24
C LEU A 138 -14.32 -6.48 -3.43
N LYS A 139 -14.56 -7.79 -3.47
CA LYS A 139 -13.49 -8.77 -3.74
C LYS A 139 -12.86 -8.59 -5.11
N VAL A 140 -13.65 -8.22 -6.13
CA VAL A 140 -13.11 -7.96 -7.48
C VAL A 140 -12.13 -6.79 -7.41
N TYR A 141 -12.51 -5.68 -6.77
CA TYR A 141 -11.60 -4.55 -6.55
C TYR A 141 -10.33 -4.97 -5.82
N CYS A 142 -10.45 -5.66 -4.68
CA CYS A 142 -9.29 -6.12 -3.90
C CYS A 142 -8.36 -7.04 -4.70
N ARG A 143 -8.93 -7.88 -5.58
CA ARG A 143 -8.16 -8.76 -6.46
C ARG A 143 -7.33 -7.95 -7.46
N CYS A 144 -7.90 -6.91 -8.04
CA CYS A 144 -7.23 -6.02 -8.99
C CYS A 144 -6.07 -5.27 -8.34
N VAL A 145 -6.31 -4.56 -7.23
CA VAL A 145 -5.31 -3.65 -6.64
C VAL A 145 -4.26 -4.35 -5.75
N ALA A 146 -4.58 -5.51 -5.18
CA ALA A 146 -3.68 -6.19 -4.25
C ALA A 146 -3.40 -7.66 -4.60
N GLY A 147 -4.41 -8.41 -5.05
CA GLY A 147 -4.21 -9.79 -5.50
C GLY A 147 -3.23 -9.89 -6.68
N ALA A 148 -3.38 -8.98 -7.65
CA ALA A 148 -2.52 -8.92 -8.83
C ALA A 148 -1.04 -8.68 -8.47
N ILE A 149 -0.77 -7.79 -7.51
CA ILE A 149 0.57 -7.56 -6.97
C ILE A 149 1.16 -8.83 -6.34
N GLY A 150 0.34 -9.58 -5.59
CA GLY A 150 0.74 -10.86 -5.04
C GLY A 150 1.17 -11.85 -6.13
N ARG A 151 0.38 -11.96 -7.21
CA ARG A 151 0.69 -12.86 -8.33
C ARG A 151 1.92 -12.41 -9.12
N LEU A 152 2.12 -11.10 -9.31
CA LEU A 152 3.35 -10.54 -9.89
C LEU A 152 4.58 -10.91 -9.05
N SER A 153 4.45 -10.81 -7.73
CA SER A 153 5.53 -11.13 -6.78
C SER A 153 5.93 -12.61 -6.84
N LEU A 154 4.98 -13.53 -7.10
CA LEU A 154 5.29 -14.95 -7.30
C LEU A 154 6.22 -15.19 -8.50
N GLY A 155 6.10 -14.39 -9.57
CA GLY A 155 7.00 -14.47 -10.71
C GLY A 155 8.46 -14.16 -10.34
N VAL A 156 8.68 -13.28 -9.36
CA VAL A 156 10.02 -12.93 -8.87
C VAL A 156 10.52 -13.91 -7.80
N PHE A 157 9.65 -14.32 -6.88
CA PHE A 157 10.03 -15.20 -5.78
C PHE A 157 10.18 -16.65 -6.21
N GLY A 158 9.37 -17.09 -7.17
CA GLY A 158 9.18 -18.48 -7.53
C GLY A 158 8.26 -19.21 -6.55
N ALA A 159 7.79 -20.39 -6.97
CA ALA A 159 7.04 -21.32 -6.14
C ALA A 159 7.72 -22.69 -6.14
N GLU A 160 7.66 -23.40 -5.02
CA GLU A 160 8.19 -24.77 -4.92
C GLU A 160 7.34 -25.73 -5.76
N PRO A 161 7.92 -26.74 -6.43
CA PRO A 161 7.14 -27.71 -7.17
C PRO A 161 6.24 -28.55 -6.24
N GLY A 162 5.09 -28.99 -6.77
CA GLY A 162 4.13 -29.84 -6.07
C GLY A 162 2.89 -29.09 -5.56
N PRO A 163 2.03 -29.77 -4.76
CA PRO A 163 0.68 -29.29 -4.45
C PRO A 163 0.64 -27.91 -3.78
N ARG A 164 1.67 -27.55 -3.01
CA ARG A 164 1.76 -26.23 -2.36
C ARG A 164 2.08 -25.12 -3.36
N GLY A 165 2.95 -25.38 -4.34
CA GLY A 165 3.26 -24.42 -5.39
C GLY A 165 2.12 -24.22 -6.38
N GLU A 166 1.38 -25.30 -6.68
CA GLU A 166 0.18 -25.24 -7.51
C GLU A 166 -0.88 -24.29 -6.92
N ARG A 167 -0.92 -24.17 -5.58
CA ARG A 167 -1.79 -23.24 -4.85
C ARG A 167 -1.16 -21.87 -4.56
N ALA A 168 0.05 -21.59 -5.02
CA ALA A 168 0.75 -20.35 -4.69
C ALA A 168 -0.05 -19.11 -5.11
N SER A 169 -0.66 -19.12 -6.29
CA SER A 169 -1.51 -18.01 -6.77
C SER A 169 -2.75 -17.80 -5.90
N GLU A 170 -3.38 -18.87 -5.39
CA GLU A 170 -4.50 -18.78 -4.45
C GLU A 170 -4.06 -18.13 -3.13
N TYR A 171 -2.89 -18.49 -2.62
CA TYR A 171 -2.33 -17.86 -1.42
C TYR A 171 -1.97 -16.39 -1.65
N ALA A 172 -1.43 -16.05 -2.82
CA ALA A 172 -1.16 -14.67 -3.19
C ALA A 172 -2.44 -13.82 -3.24
N ASP A 173 -3.52 -14.34 -3.84
CA ASP A 173 -4.82 -13.68 -3.89
C ASP A 173 -5.40 -13.48 -2.49
N THR A 174 -5.33 -14.52 -1.65
CA THR A 174 -5.83 -14.49 -0.28
C THR A 174 -5.07 -13.47 0.58
N LEU A 175 -3.73 -13.45 0.47
CA LEU A 175 -2.90 -12.48 1.18
C LEU A 175 -3.16 -11.05 0.68
N GLY A 176 -3.26 -10.85 -0.63
CA GLY A 176 -3.57 -9.56 -1.23
C GLY A 176 -4.92 -9.03 -0.75
N LEU A 177 -5.95 -9.88 -0.76
CA LEU A 177 -7.27 -9.56 -0.21
C LEU A 177 -7.17 -9.15 1.27
N ALA A 178 -6.49 -9.94 2.11
CA ALA A 178 -6.35 -9.63 3.54
C ALA A 178 -5.64 -8.29 3.80
N LEU A 179 -4.56 -7.99 3.05
CA LEU A 179 -3.85 -6.72 3.15
C LEU A 179 -4.71 -5.55 2.70
N GLN A 180 -5.47 -5.69 1.61
CA GLN A 180 -6.31 -4.60 1.11
C GLN A 180 -7.50 -4.32 2.03
N LEU A 181 -8.13 -5.36 2.58
CA LEU A 181 -9.16 -5.17 3.61
C LEU A 181 -8.60 -4.48 4.84
N THR A 182 -7.37 -4.81 5.23
CA THR A 182 -6.71 -4.13 6.35
C THR A 182 -6.53 -2.65 6.07
N ASN A 183 -6.16 -2.26 4.85
CA ASN A 183 -6.07 -0.86 4.45
C ASN A 183 -7.44 -0.18 4.49
N ILE A 184 -8.45 -0.77 3.84
CA ILE A 184 -9.83 -0.26 3.82
C ILE A 184 -10.35 -0.03 5.25
N LEU A 185 -10.18 -1.01 6.14
CA LEU A 185 -10.67 -0.92 7.52
C LEU A 185 -9.90 0.09 8.38
N ARG A 186 -8.63 0.30 8.08
CA ARG A 186 -7.79 1.27 8.79
C ARG A 186 -8.13 2.71 8.36
N ASP A 187 -8.40 2.91 7.08
CA ASP A 187 -8.55 4.23 6.45
C ASP A 187 -10.01 4.62 6.19
N VAL A 188 -10.99 3.89 6.77
CA VAL A 188 -12.44 4.12 6.55
C VAL A 188 -12.85 5.59 6.68
N ARG A 189 -12.27 6.31 7.65
CA ARG A 189 -12.62 7.72 7.88
C ARG A 189 -11.99 8.62 6.83
N GLU A 190 -10.69 8.47 6.61
CA GLU A 190 -9.92 9.23 5.63
C GLU A 190 -10.50 9.07 4.22
N ASP A 191 -10.87 7.84 3.84
CA ASP A 191 -11.52 7.53 2.57
C ASP A 191 -12.89 8.21 2.48
N ALA A 192 -13.71 8.16 3.53
CA ALA A 192 -15.02 8.79 3.56
C ALA A 192 -14.95 10.33 3.49
N GLU A 193 -13.95 10.94 4.13
CA GLU A 193 -13.67 12.39 4.01
C GLU A 193 -13.24 12.77 2.59
N GLY A 194 -12.58 11.85 1.88
CA GLY A 194 -12.27 11.94 0.45
C GLY A 194 -13.43 11.61 -0.48
N GLY A 195 -14.63 11.31 0.05
CA GLY A 195 -15.82 10.97 -0.73
C GLY A 195 -15.85 9.53 -1.26
N ARG A 196 -15.02 8.63 -0.72
CA ARG A 196 -14.96 7.21 -1.11
C ARG A 196 -15.56 6.32 -0.02
N THR A 197 -16.16 5.19 -0.42
CA THR A 197 -16.62 4.17 0.53
C THR A 197 -16.46 2.80 -0.12
N TYR A 198 -15.52 2.02 0.39
CA TYR A 198 -15.24 0.67 -0.11
C TYR A 198 -16.11 -0.41 0.54
N LEU A 199 -16.62 -0.16 1.75
CA LEU A 199 -17.42 -1.14 2.47
C LEU A 199 -18.74 -1.41 1.73
N PRO A 200 -19.16 -2.68 1.55
CA PRO A 200 -20.35 -3.01 0.80
C PRO A 200 -21.62 -2.37 1.37
N ALA A 201 -22.49 -1.85 0.50
CA ALA A 201 -23.74 -1.20 0.89
C ALA A 201 -24.65 -2.12 1.71
N ASP A 202 -24.75 -3.41 1.34
CA ASP A 202 -25.55 -4.40 2.07
C ASP A 202 -25.04 -4.61 3.51
N ASP A 203 -23.72 -4.66 3.70
CA ASP A 203 -23.13 -4.79 5.02
C ASP A 203 -23.33 -3.51 5.83
N LEU A 204 -23.15 -2.33 5.23
CA LEU A 204 -23.45 -1.06 5.88
C LEU A 204 -24.91 -0.98 6.34
N ALA A 205 -25.86 -1.35 5.48
CA ALA A 205 -27.29 -1.37 5.80
C ALA A 205 -27.61 -2.35 6.94
N LYS A 206 -27.06 -3.57 6.86
CA LYS A 206 -27.22 -4.60 7.89
C LYS A 206 -26.75 -4.16 9.28
N PHE A 207 -25.75 -3.29 9.34
CA PHE A 207 -25.22 -2.75 10.60
C PHE A 207 -25.72 -1.33 10.92
N GLY A 208 -26.73 -0.81 10.21
CA GLY A 208 -27.28 0.53 10.49
C GLY A 208 -26.31 1.69 10.16
N CYS A 209 -25.33 1.44 9.30
CA CYS A 209 -24.27 2.36 8.90
C CYS A 209 -24.46 2.91 7.47
N SER A 210 -25.68 2.89 6.91
CA SER A 210 -25.95 3.34 5.54
C SER A 210 -25.55 4.79 5.25
N ALA A 211 -25.47 5.64 6.27
CA ALA A 211 -25.01 7.02 6.13
C ALA A 211 -23.47 7.14 5.94
N GLY A 212 -22.74 6.02 5.97
CA GLY A 212 -21.29 6.00 5.86
C GLY A 212 -20.57 6.62 7.06
N PHE A 213 -19.34 7.07 6.83
CA PHE A 213 -18.43 7.53 7.89
C PHE A 213 -17.90 8.96 7.71
N ALA A 214 -18.40 9.70 6.71
CA ALA A 214 -17.95 11.06 6.39
C ALA A 214 -18.37 12.11 7.44
N GLY A 215 -19.35 11.79 8.28
CA GLY A 215 -19.85 12.68 9.33
C GLY A 215 -18.93 12.77 10.57
N PRO A 216 -19.04 13.85 11.36
CA PRO A 216 -18.32 14.00 12.63
C PRO A 216 -18.81 13.05 13.72
N THR A 217 -20.03 12.52 13.55
CA THR A 217 -20.64 11.56 14.47
C THR A 217 -20.61 10.18 13.80
N PRO A 218 -20.01 9.16 14.43
CA PRO A 218 -20.09 7.80 13.91
C PRO A 218 -21.57 7.38 13.83
N PRO A 219 -21.98 6.64 12.79
CA PRO A 219 -23.34 6.14 12.70
C PRO A 219 -23.69 5.36 13.97
N GLN A 220 -24.93 5.49 14.42
CA GLN A 220 -25.43 4.69 15.53
C GLN A 220 -25.58 3.24 15.05
N GLY A 221 -24.45 2.52 15.00
CA GLY A 221 -24.44 1.08 14.78
C GLY A 221 -25.22 0.37 15.89
N PRO A 222 -25.49 -0.93 15.78
CA PRO A 222 -26.25 -1.67 16.78
C PRO A 222 -25.59 -1.51 18.16
N THR A 223 -26.19 -0.68 19.00
CA THR A 223 -25.82 -0.47 20.40
C THR A 223 -26.23 -1.69 21.19
N SER A 224 -25.53 -2.81 21.04
CA SER A 224 -25.70 -3.90 21.97
C SER A 224 -24.46 -4.77 22.09
N ARG A 225 -24.09 -4.98 23.36
CA ARG A 225 -23.32 -6.12 23.87
C ARG A 225 -23.78 -7.49 23.35
N ALA A 226 -24.87 -7.58 22.57
CA ALA A 226 -25.44 -8.80 22.03
C ALA A 226 -24.70 -9.35 20.79
N TRP A 227 -23.88 -8.55 20.09
CA TRP A 227 -23.23 -9.00 18.85
C TRP A 227 -21.88 -9.67 19.04
N CYS A 228 -21.10 -9.27 20.06
CA CYS A 228 -19.74 -9.80 20.30
C CYS A 228 -19.73 -11.32 20.58
N THR A 229 -20.89 -11.92 20.91
CA THR A 229 -21.04 -13.33 21.27
C THR A 229 -21.63 -14.22 20.18
N SER A 230 -22.07 -13.68 19.03
CA SER A 230 -23.00 -14.42 18.15
C SER A 230 -22.36 -15.16 16.96
N ARG A 231 -21.18 -14.77 16.43
CA ARG A 231 -20.70 -15.35 15.15
C ARG A 231 -19.25 -15.79 15.01
N TYR A 232 -18.42 -15.66 16.05
CA TYR A 232 -17.07 -16.25 16.07
C TYR A 232 -16.86 -17.28 17.19
N ALA A 233 -17.93 -17.73 17.84
CA ALA A 233 -17.90 -18.88 18.72
C ALA A 233 -17.99 -20.17 17.89
N GLY A 234 -16.87 -20.60 17.31
CA GLY A 234 -16.69 -22.02 17.01
C GLY A 234 -16.84 -22.85 18.28
N PRO A 235 -17.15 -24.16 18.18
CA PRO A 235 -17.31 -25.01 19.37
C PRO A 235 -16.04 -24.94 20.24
N ALA A 236 -16.21 -24.55 21.50
CA ALA A 236 -15.13 -24.47 22.46
C ALA A 236 -14.48 -25.85 22.62
N PRO A 237 -13.14 -25.97 22.62
CA PRO A 237 -12.48 -27.23 22.96
C PRO A 237 -12.83 -27.60 24.40
N SER A 238 -13.36 -28.80 24.58
CA SER A 238 -13.68 -29.38 25.89
C SER A 238 -12.39 -29.61 26.70
N SER A 239 -12.03 -28.65 27.55
CA SER A 239 -11.04 -28.88 28.61
C SER A 239 -11.33 -27.99 29.83
N PRO A 240 -11.50 -28.55 31.04
CA PRO A 240 -11.82 -27.79 32.22
C PRO A 240 -10.54 -27.30 32.89
N ARG A 241 -10.11 -26.07 32.59
CA ARG A 241 -9.30 -25.26 33.51
C ARG A 241 -9.75 -23.81 33.46
N ALA A 242 -10.79 -23.53 34.26
CA ALA A 242 -11.15 -22.20 34.66
C ALA A 242 -10.18 -21.71 35.75
N THR A 243 -9.45 -20.63 35.46
CA THR A 243 -9.03 -19.66 36.49
C THR A 243 -9.52 -18.31 36.02
N GLY A 244 -10.45 -17.75 36.78
CA GLY A 244 -11.28 -16.62 36.41
C GLY A 244 -10.53 -15.31 36.24
N CYS A 245 -11.02 -14.48 35.32
CA CYS A 245 -10.73 -13.06 35.29
C CYS A 245 -11.97 -12.31 35.78
N SER A 246 -12.03 -12.06 37.09
CA SER A 246 -13.03 -11.21 37.74
C SER A 246 -12.72 -9.74 37.47
N ARG A 247 -13.04 -9.26 36.26
CA ARG A 247 -13.03 -7.82 35.99
C ARG A 247 -14.04 -7.43 34.91
N CYS A 248 -15.30 -7.79 35.14
CA CYS A 248 -16.45 -7.28 34.39
C CYS A 248 -17.63 -7.04 35.33
N SER A 249 -17.42 -6.27 36.39
CA SER A 249 -18.51 -5.82 37.26
C SER A 249 -18.09 -4.63 38.10
N THR A 250 -18.05 -3.45 37.49
CA THR A 250 -18.44 -2.18 38.13
C THR A 250 -18.52 -1.09 37.07
N GLY A 251 -19.70 -0.48 36.96
CA GLY A 251 -19.88 0.76 36.22
C GLY A 251 -19.18 1.90 36.94
N ALA A 252 -18.28 2.57 36.25
CA ALA A 252 -17.83 3.92 36.55
C ALA A 252 -17.25 4.48 35.25
N ALA A 253 -17.76 5.64 34.81
CA ALA A 253 -17.19 6.40 33.71
C ALA A 253 -15.73 6.72 34.03
N ALA A 254 -14.79 6.21 33.22
CA ALA A 254 -13.39 6.57 33.32
C ALA A 254 -13.11 7.82 32.47
N PRO A 255 -12.30 8.77 32.95
CA PRO A 255 -12.06 10.04 32.27
C PRO A 255 -11.27 9.84 30.98
N VAL A 256 -11.59 10.71 30.02
CA VAL A 256 -10.97 10.86 28.70
C VAL A 256 -9.44 10.86 28.84
N SER A 257 -8.80 9.84 28.28
CA SER A 257 -7.34 9.76 28.17
C SER A 257 -6.85 10.66 27.01
N PRO A 258 -5.66 11.26 27.10
CA PRO A 258 -5.14 12.19 26.09
C PRO A 258 -4.85 11.47 24.75
N PRO A 259 -4.75 12.22 23.63
CA PRO A 259 -4.67 11.65 22.30
C PRO A 259 -3.42 10.79 22.13
N TRP A 260 -3.61 9.63 21.51
CA TRP A 260 -2.54 8.74 21.08
C TRP A 260 -1.65 9.49 20.06
N PRO A 261 -0.31 9.39 20.15
CA PRO A 261 0.55 9.90 19.10
C PRO A 261 0.31 9.08 17.83
N ALA A 262 -0.01 9.77 16.74
CA ALA A 262 -0.20 9.21 15.41
C ALA A 262 1.04 8.38 15.00
N SER A 263 0.86 7.07 14.92
CA SER A 263 1.84 6.17 14.35
C SER A 263 1.60 6.13 12.85
N THR A 264 2.40 6.89 12.09
CA THR A 264 2.43 6.80 10.62
C THR A 264 2.94 5.43 10.19
N ALA A 265 2.06 4.59 9.65
CA ALA A 265 2.40 3.30 9.04
C ALA A 265 1.64 3.12 7.71
N ALA A 266 2.40 3.09 6.62
CA ALA A 266 1.95 3.11 5.23
C ALA A 266 1.26 1.82 4.77
N SER A 267 0.10 1.98 4.11
CA SER A 267 -0.49 1.08 3.10
C SER A 267 0.19 1.30 1.74
N TRP A 268 -0.18 0.46 0.76
CA TRP A 268 0.10 0.71 -0.67
C TRP A 268 -0.56 2.01 -1.18
N THR A 269 -1.65 2.46 -0.53
CA THR A 269 -2.33 3.74 -0.76
C THR A 269 -1.64 4.88 0.00
N GLY A 270 -0.56 5.41 -0.55
CA GLY A 270 0.17 6.54 0.04
C GLY A 270 -0.57 7.87 -0.14
N SER A 271 -1.49 8.20 0.77
CA SER A 271 -2.11 9.53 0.84
C SER A 271 -1.13 10.57 1.41
N SER A 272 -0.82 11.59 0.61
CA SER A 272 0.12 12.65 0.95
C SER A 272 -0.52 13.74 1.80
N ALA A 273 -0.42 13.63 3.13
CA ALA A 273 -0.70 14.76 4.02
C ALA A 273 0.60 15.49 4.37
N THR A 274 0.81 16.68 3.80
CA THR A 274 1.89 17.59 4.19
C THR A 274 1.59 18.20 5.57
N PRO A 275 2.48 18.13 6.57
CA PRO A 275 2.21 18.77 7.85
C PRO A 275 2.41 20.29 7.73
N ARG A 276 1.31 21.05 7.79
CA ARG A 276 1.35 22.49 8.07
C ARG A 276 1.91 22.68 9.49
N ARG A 277 3.08 23.33 9.60
CA ARG A 277 3.62 23.77 10.89
C ARG A 277 2.74 24.89 11.44
N CYS A 278 1.94 24.58 12.46
CA CYS A 278 1.39 25.58 13.36
C CYS A 278 2.50 26.04 14.31
N CYS A 279 3.06 27.22 14.09
CA CYS A 279 3.82 27.94 15.11
C CYS A 279 2.81 28.47 16.15
N ALA A 280 2.71 27.81 17.30
CA ALA A 280 2.07 28.39 18.48
C ALA A 280 3.13 29.17 19.28
N ALA A 281 2.79 30.40 19.61
CA ALA A 281 3.59 31.36 20.34
C ALA A 281 3.74 31.00 21.82
N GLY A 282 4.91 31.31 22.39
CA GLY A 282 5.09 31.60 23.82
C GLY A 282 5.39 30.42 24.73
N SER A 283 6.67 30.16 25.00
CA SER A 283 7.27 30.05 26.36
C SER A 283 8.71 29.47 26.30
N PRO A 284 9.60 29.81 27.27
CA PRO A 284 11.04 29.87 27.04
C PRO A 284 11.81 28.56 27.29
N CYS A 285 12.92 28.42 26.56
CA CYS A 285 13.88 27.33 26.62
C CYS A 285 14.89 27.53 27.77
N PRO A 286 15.18 26.53 28.62
CA PRO A 286 16.29 26.61 29.56
C PRO A 286 17.60 26.19 28.89
N ALA A 287 18.55 27.12 28.86
CA ALA A 287 19.89 26.96 28.32
C ALA A 287 20.74 25.96 29.12
N ALA A 288 21.54 25.12 28.43
CA ALA A 288 22.87 24.71 28.90
C ALA A 288 23.72 24.01 27.80
N ARG A 289 24.85 24.67 27.47
CA ARG A 289 26.19 24.12 27.14
C ARG A 289 26.46 23.52 25.73
N ARG A 290 26.91 24.41 24.81
CA ARG A 290 28.13 24.42 23.92
C ARG A 290 28.72 23.10 23.32
N PRO A 291 29.57 23.16 22.25
CA PRO A 291 29.77 24.18 21.21
C PRO A 291 29.85 23.64 19.74
N MET A 292 29.93 24.62 18.84
CA MET A 292 29.99 24.60 17.37
C MET A 292 31.06 23.70 16.72
N SER A 293 30.71 23.10 15.58
CA SER A 293 31.51 23.24 14.35
C SER A 293 30.60 23.20 13.11
N ARG A 294 31.01 23.97 12.10
CA ARG A 294 30.20 24.57 11.04
C ARG A 294 29.90 23.60 9.89
N CYS A 295 28.69 23.66 9.34
CA CYS A 295 28.43 23.27 7.96
C CYS A 295 28.10 24.55 7.17
N ALA A 296 28.93 24.87 6.19
CA ALA A 296 28.84 26.06 5.34
C ALA A 296 28.17 25.67 4.01
N ALA A 297 26.94 26.13 3.78
CA ALA A 297 26.34 26.36 2.46
C ALA A 297 24.91 26.88 2.62
N CYS A 298 24.75 28.19 2.78
CA CYS A 298 23.49 28.87 2.47
C CYS A 298 23.83 30.29 1.98
N PRO A 299 23.37 30.70 0.79
CA PRO A 299 23.67 32.02 0.24
C PRO A 299 22.92 33.12 0.99
N ALA A 300 23.60 34.27 1.13
CA ALA A 300 23.17 35.44 1.87
C ALA A 300 21.91 36.09 1.26
N TRP A 301 21.00 36.54 2.12
CA TRP A 301 19.85 37.38 1.79
C TRP A 301 20.10 38.77 2.38
N THR A 302 20.20 39.80 1.52
CA THR A 302 20.28 41.22 1.90
C THR A 302 18.88 41.82 1.99
N PRO A 303 18.51 42.55 3.06
CA PRO A 303 17.25 43.29 3.11
C PRO A 303 17.43 44.72 2.56
N GLY A 304 16.57 45.09 1.61
CA GLY A 304 16.35 46.48 1.19
C GLY A 304 15.11 47.06 1.88
N MET A 305 15.18 48.35 2.19
CA MET A 305 14.11 49.21 2.71
C MET A 305 12.87 49.26 1.82
#